data_AF-A0A7U7J4C8-F1
#
_entry.id   AF-A0A7U7J4C8-F1
#
_cell.length_a   1.000
_cell.length_b   1.000
_cell.length_c   1.000
_cell.angle_alpha   90.00
_cell.angle_beta   90.00
_cell.angle_gamma   90.00
#
_symmetry.space_group_name_H-M   'P 1'
#
loop_
_entity.id
_entity.type
_entity.pdbx_description
1 polymer ?
#
loop_
_entity_poly.entity_id
_entity_poly.type
_entity_poly.pdbx_seq_one_letter_code
_entity_poly.pdbx_strand_id
1 'polypeptide(L)' 'MIIAGKYEVMGELGQGGMGVVYQVRHLELGSIFALKILRPELIEAKETGGALGRSPGAVL' A
#
# COMPACT_ATOMS: atom_id res chain seq x y z
N MET A 1 6.78 -10.92 4.36
CA MET A 1 5.59 -11.54 3.70
C MET A 1 5.46 -10.98 2.30
N ILE A 2 4.86 -11.73 1.36
CA ILE A 2 4.66 -11.26 -0.03
C ILE A 2 3.18 -10.96 -0.27
N ILE A 3 2.88 -9.76 -0.80
CA ILE A 3 1.53 -9.31 -1.17
C ILE A 3 1.40 -9.33 -2.69
N ALA A 4 0.26 -9.84 -3.18
CA ALA A 4 -0.08 -9.92 -4.61
C ALA A 4 1.02 -10.57 -5.47
N GLY A 5 1.86 -11.44 -4.87
CA GLY A 5 2.96 -12.12 -5.53
C GLY A 5 4.16 -11.25 -5.94
N LYS A 6 4.14 -9.93 -5.68
CA LYS A 6 5.16 -9.00 -6.21
C LYS A 6 5.70 -7.96 -5.24
N TYR A 7 5.06 -7.77 -4.08
CA TYR A 7 5.49 -6.79 -3.07
C TYR A 7 5.94 -7.50 -1.79
N GLU A 8 7.24 -7.47 -1.52
CA GLU A 8 7.80 -7.94 -0.26
C GLU A 8 7.66 -6.87 0.81
N VAL A 9 6.97 -7.19 1.91
CA VAL A 9 6.85 -6.28 3.06
C VAL A 9 8.15 -6.27 3.86
N MET A 10 8.72 -5.07 3.98
CA MET A 10 9.96 -4.80 4.69
C MET A 10 9.72 -4.31 6.13
N GLY A 11 8.59 -3.65 6.38
CA GLY A 11 8.24 -3.14 7.71
C GLY A 11 7.00 -2.25 7.68
N GLU A 12 6.45 -1.95 8.86
CA GLU A 12 5.40 -0.94 9.01
C GLU A 12 6.01 0.46 9.01
N LEU A 13 5.42 1.38 8.25
CA LEU A 13 5.76 2.81 8.25
C LEU A 13 4.83 3.62 9.15
N GLY A 14 3.60 3.14 9.37
CA GLY A 14 2.69 3.70 10.36
C GLY A 14 1.27 3.17 10.25
N GLN A 15 0.49 3.43 11.30
CA GLN A 15 -0.89 3.02 11.43
C GLN A 15 -1.79 4.21 11.77
N GLY A 16 -2.99 4.24 11.19
CA GLY A 16 -4.00 5.26 11.47
C GLY A 16 -5.43 4.73 11.33
N GLY A 17 -6.41 5.64 11.44
CA GLY A 17 -7.84 5.27 11.39
C GLY A 17 -8.28 4.55 10.12
N MET A 18 -7.60 4.80 8.99
CA MET A 18 -7.95 4.20 7.69
C MET A 18 -7.28 2.84 7.43
N GLY A 19 -6.25 2.46 8.20
CA GLY A 19 -5.44 1.29 7.88
C GLY A 19 -3.98 1.39 8.30
N VAL A 20 -3.16 0.50 7.73
CA VAL A 20 -1.72 0.39 7.99
C VAL A 20 -0.94 0.64 6.71
N VAL A 21 0.15 1.40 6.80
CA VAL A 21 1.08 1.65 5.69
C VAL A 21 2.34 0.83 5.91
N TYR A 22 2.71 0.05 4.90
CA TYR A 22 3.91 -0.78 4.90
C TYR A 22 4.95 -0.25 3.91
N GLN A 23 6.22 -0.34 4.28
CA GLN A 23 7.32 -0.29 3.31
C GLN A 23 7.37 -1.62 2.59
N VAL A 24 7.38 -1.59 1.26
CA VAL A 24 7.48 -2.78 0.43
C VAL A 24 8.56 -2.64 -0.63
N ARG A 25 9.15 -3.75 -1.04
CA ARG A 25 10.00 -3.85 -2.22
C ARG A 25 9.23 -4.54 -3.35
N HIS A 26 9.15 -3.90 -4.52
CA HIS A 26 8.66 -4.58 -5.72
C HIS A 26 9.74 -5.54 -6.20
N LEU A 27 9.44 -6.84 -6.26
CA LEU A 27 10.44 -7.87 -6.52
C LEU A 27 11.04 -7.76 -7.93
N GLU A 28 10.21 -7.51 -8.95
CA GLU A 28 10.70 -7.36 -10.33
C GLU A 28 11.42 -6.03 -10.60
N LEU A 29 10.89 -4.91 -10.07
CA LEU A 29 11.46 -3.58 -10.33
C LEU A 29 12.61 -3.23 -9.38
N GLY A 30 12.75 -3.94 -8.26
CA GLY A 30 13.73 -3.67 -7.20
C GLY A 30 13.46 -2.41 -6.37
N SER A 31 12.52 -1.55 -6.79
CA SER A 31 12.19 -0.28 -6.14
C SER A 31 11.38 -0.43 -4.84
N ILE A 32 11.53 0.56 -3.96
CA ILE A 32 10.82 0.65 -2.68
C ILE A 32 9.54 1.49 -2.84
N PHE A 33 8.43 1.01 -2.28
CA PHE A 33 7.12 1.66 -2.29
C PHE A 33 6.49 1.68 -0.89
N ALA A 34 5.47 2.53 -0.72
CA ALA A 34 4.57 2.49 0.43
C ALA A 34 3.24 1.86 0.01
N LEU A 35 2.77 0.85 0.76
CA LEU A 35 1.53 0.12 0.49
C LEU A 35 0.54 0.34 1.63
N LYS A 36 -0.66 0.86 1.34
CA LYS A 36 -1.65 1.19 2.37
C LYS A 36 -2.78 0.16 2.39
N ILE A 37 -2.73 -0.74 3.36
CA ILE A 37 -3.80 -1.73 3.54
C ILE A 37 -4.94 -1.08 4.33
N LEU A 38 -6.10 -0.94 3.68
CA LEU A 38 -7.32 -0.44 4.29
C LEU A 38 -7.95 -1.49 5.23
N ARG A 39 -8.54 -1.04 6.33
CA ARG A 39 -9.34 -1.94 7.17
C ARG A 39 -10.59 -2.40 6.39
N PRO A 40 -10.98 -3.68 6.48
CA PRO A 40 -12.13 -4.21 5.75
C PRO A 40 -13.42 -3.42 6.03
N GLU A 41 -13.57 -2.91 7.25
CA GLU A 41 -14.71 -2.08 7.69
C GLU A 41 -14.84 -0.75 6.90
N LEU A 42 -13.74 -0.28 6.30
CA LEU A 42 -13.70 0.96 5.53
C LEU A 42 -13.92 0.75 4.02
N ILE A 43 -13.85 -0.50 3.54
CA ILE A 43 -13.91 -0.82 2.11
C ILE A 43 -15.36 -0.73 1.59
N GLU A 44 -16.37 -0.80 2.47
CA GLU A 44 -17.78 -0.61 2.10
C GLU A 44 -18.17 0.87 1.87
N ALA A 45 -17.33 1.83 2.29
CA ALA A 45 -17.62 3.24 2.16
C ALA A 45 -16.56 3.96 1.32
N LYS A 46 -16.91 4.21 0.05
CA LYS A 46 -16.26 5.15 -0.87
C LYS A 46 -14.93 4.68 -1.49
N GLU A 47 -15.06 4.25 -2.74
CA GLU A 47 -14.07 4.62 -3.76
C GLU A 47 -13.95 6.15 -3.79
N THR A 48 -12.94 6.72 -3.15
CA THR A 48 -12.55 8.11 -3.40
C THR A 48 -11.04 8.19 -3.31
N GLY A 49 -10.40 8.00 -4.47
CA GLY A 49 -8.99 8.27 -4.67
C GLY A 49 -8.66 9.71 -4.25
N GLY A 50 -7.88 9.85 -3.19
CA GLY A 50 -7.38 11.12 -2.69
C GLY A 50 -5.88 11.26 -2.95
N ALA A 51 -5.54 12.11 -3.92
CA ALA A 51 -4.23 12.70 -4.21
C ALA A 51 -3.02 11.74 -4.23
N LEU A 52 -2.90 10.97 -5.31
CA LEU A 52 -1.67 10.27 -5.68
C LEU A 52 -0.66 11.28 -6.26
N GLY A 53 0.39 11.57 -5.51
CA GLY A 53 1.59 12.21 -6.05
C GLY A 53 2.08 11.42 -7.26
N ARG A 54 2.30 12.11 -8.38
CA ARG A 54 2.63 11.52 -9.68
C ARG A 54 3.92 10.70 -9.60
N SER A 55 3.80 9.38 -9.48
CA SER A 55 4.83 8.40 -9.82
C SER A 55 4.10 7.12 -10.24
N PRO A 56 4.31 6.60 -11.45
CA PRO A 56 3.59 5.45 -11.96
C PRO A 56 4.07 4.19 -11.21
N GLY A 57 3.40 3.80 -10.12
CA GLY A 57 3.78 2.59 -9.38
C GLY A 57 2.95 2.35 -8.12
N ALA A 58 2.04 1.37 -8.22
CA ALA A 58 1.27 0.70 -7.17
C ALA A 58 0.35 1.56 -6.28
N VAL A 59 -0.96 1.44 -6.53
CA VAL A 59 -2.01 1.79 -5.57
C VAL A 59 -2.85 0.54 -5.31
N LEU A 60 -2.79 0.05 -4.07
CA LEU A 60 -3.72 -0.89 -3.43
C LEU A 60 -3.92 -0.37 -2.00
#